data_AF-A0A1D9MCP9-F1
#
_entry.id   AF-A0A1D9MCP9-F1
#
_cell.length_a   1.000
_cell.length_b   1.000
_cell.length_c   1.000
_cell.angle_alpha   90.00
_cell.angle_beta   90.00
_cell.angle_gamma   90.00
#
_symmetry.space_group_name_H-M   'P 1'
#
loop_
_entity.id
_entity.type
_entity.pdbx_description
1 polymer ?
#
loop_
_entity_poly.entity_id
_entity_poly.type
_entity_poly.pdbx_seq_one_letter_code
_entity_poly.pdbx_strand_id
1 'polypeptide(L)'
;MSACTVTPPPEAPTTRASSAAIALPLADPTLGARDPVPRAGLPSNAALTRDFLELSFALESGRALPRFTRFEGPISITLSGPVPATAPRELERLVARLRSEAGLDISTGAGAANRITVEFVPKRQMQAEVPNAACFVVPNVTGWADYRAARRTPRADWAALATRTAATVFVPSDSAPQEVRDCLHEEISQALGPLNDLYRLPDTVWNDDNFHTVLTRYDMTILRASYAPELRSGMSQPEVAAALPKVFARINPAGGAVARLREDPTPRPYIAAIERALGAKARGARRTAAAQEAVQIAAGQGWTDTRAGFAWFALGRLSMKDDPQTALRAFLNAGAIYRATPGAGIQAAHVDMQLAAFALSAGRAQDAIALVNRSLSAALEEENAALMATLYLIRAEAYETLGHTAEAAQARLDSAQWARYGFGSDAAVRARAAEVAALADAGARMN
;
A
#
# COMPACT_ATOMS: atom_id res chain seq x y z
N MET A 1 60.16 35.30 -7.48
CA MET A 1 60.48 34.23 -6.52
C MET A 1 59.18 33.59 -6.11
N SER A 2 58.96 32.34 -6.55
CA SER A 2 57.81 31.51 -6.19
C SER A 2 57.88 31.11 -4.73
N ALA A 3 56.75 31.16 -4.02
CA ALA A 3 56.58 30.52 -2.72
C ALA A 3 55.26 29.72 -2.75
N CYS A 4 55.40 28.41 -2.60
CA CYS A 4 54.32 27.43 -2.56
C CYS A 4 53.53 27.56 -1.25
N THR A 5 52.20 27.63 -1.34
CA THR A 5 51.30 27.34 -0.22
C THR A 5 50.71 25.96 -0.47
N VAL A 6 50.99 25.02 0.44
CA VAL A 6 50.45 23.66 0.42
C VAL A 6 49.09 23.68 1.12
N THR A 7 48.04 23.43 0.34
CA THR A 7 46.70 23.15 0.85
C THR A 7 46.72 21.79 1.58
N PRO A 8 46.18 21.65 2.80
CA PRO A 8 46.05 20.34 3.42
C PRO A 8 45.11 19.45 2.58
N PRO A 9 45.37 18.14 2.48
CA PRO A 9 44.49 17.24 1.75
C PRO A 9 43.11 17.18 2.43
N PRO A 10 42.03 16.98 1.67
CA PRO A 10 40.72 16.73 2.26
C PRO A 10 40.79 15.48 3.13
N GLU A 11 40.32 15.60 4.37
CA GLU A 11 40.11 14.49 5.30
C GLU A 11 39.28 13.42 4.59
N ALA A 12 39.83 12.22 4.49
CA ALA A 12 39.14 11.09 3.90
C ALA A 12 37.88 10.77 4.73
N PRO A 13 36.72 10.49 4.10
CA PRO A 13 35.60 9.94 4.84
C PRO A 13 36.05 8.64 5.50
N THR A 14 35.85 8.52 6.81
CA THR A 14 36.06 7.27 7.55
C THR A 14 35.22 6.18 6.90
N THR A 15 35.87 5.29 6.18
CA THR A 15 35.27 4.16 5.48
C THR A 15 34.79 3.13 6.50
N ARG A 16 33.53 3.25 6.95
CA ARG A 16 32.77 2.06 7.35
C ARG A 16 32.65 1.16 6.13
N ALA A 17 32.81 -0.13 6.36
CA ALA A 17 33.04 -1.15 5.34
C ALA A 17 32.14 -0.94 4.11
N SER A 18 32.83 -0.84 2.98
CA SER A 18 32.32 -0.64 1.63
C SER A 18 31.00 -1.36 1.34
N SER A 19 30.09 -0.65 0.70
CA SER A 19 29.08 -1.19 -0.23
C SER A 19 29.74 -1.85 -1.46
N ALA A 20 30.80 -2.64 -1.26
CA ALA A 20 31.49 -3.34 -2.32
C ALA A 20 30.60 -4.49 -2.81
N ALA A 21 30.29 -4.46 -4.11
CA ALA A 21 29.81 -5.56 -4.95
C ALA A 21 28.68 -6.45 -4.39
N ILE A 22 27.84 -5.98 -3.46
CA ILE A 22 26.63 -6.71 -3.09
C ILE A 22 25.68 -6.64 -4.30
N ALA A 23 25.37 -7.79 -4.88
CA ALA A 23 24.41 -7.88 -5.97
C ALA A 23 23.04 -7.39 -5.49
N LEU A 24 22.43 -6.49 -6.27
CA LEU A 24 21.10 -5.96 -6.03
C LEU A 24 20.16 -6.50 -7.11
N PRO A 25 19.58 -7.70 -6.92
CA PRO A 25 18.69 -8.30 -7.90
C PRO A 25 17.44 -7.45 -8.11
N LEU A 26 16.98 -7.36 -9.36
CA LEU A 26 15.72 -6.70 -9.72
C LEU A 26 14.51 -7.65 -9.62
N ALA A 27 14.74 -8.96 -9.56
CA ALA A 27 13.66 -9.94 -9.51
C ALA A 27 12.88 -9.85 -8.20
N ASP A 28 11.57 -10.11 -8.25
CA ASP A 28 10.73 -10.21 -7.05
C ASP A 28 11.23 -11.39 -6.18
N PRO A 29 11.67 -11.11 -4.94
CA PRO A 29 12.20 -12.11 -4.02
C PRO A 29 11.12 -13.07 -3.48
N THR A 30 9.84 -12.74 -3.60
CA THR A 30 8.74 -13.57 -3.08
C THR A 30 8.37 -14.73 -4.01
N LEU A 31 8.80 -14.70 -5.28
CA LEU A 31 8.44 -15.69 -6.30
C LEU A 31 9.02 -17.10 -6.07
N GLY A 32 9.81 -17.29 -5.00
CA GLY A 32 10.34 -18.57 -4.56
C GLY A 32 10.01 -18.96 -3.11
N ALA A 33 9.24 -18.14 -2.38
CA ALA A 33 8.85 -18.45 -1.01
C ALA A 33 7.84 -19.62 -1.02
N ARG A 34 8.24 -20.76 -0.43
CA ARG A 34 7.50 -22.04 -0.51
C ARG A 34 6.50 -22.25 0.61
N ASP A 35 6.62 -21.51 1.71
CA ASP A 35 5.77 -21.73 2.87
C ASP A 35 4.54 -20.82 2.80
N PRO A 36 3.31 -21.38 2.85
CA PRO A 36 2.11 -20.57 2.91
C PRO A 36 2.12 -19.81 4.24
N VAL A 37 2.32 -18.50 4.15
CA VAL A 37 2.33 -17.66 5.35
C VAL A 37 0.90 -17.52 5.89
N PRO A 38 0.66 -17.66 7.21
CA PRO A 38 -0.69 -17.57 7.77
C PRO A 38 -1.34 -16.22 7.45
N ARG A 39 -2.40 -16.23 6.64
CA ARG A 39 -3.17 -15.01 6.35
C ARG A 39 -4.23 -14.76 7.42
N ALA A 40 -4.62 -13.49 7.58
CA ALA A 40 -5.68 -13.10 8.49
C ALA A 40 -6.99 -13.87 8.23
N GLY A 41 -7.74 -14.11 9.31
CA GLY A 41 -9.07 -14.70 9.24
C GLY A 41 -10.06 -13.73 8.59
N LEU A 42 -11.01 -14.26 7.81
CA LEU A 42 -12.07 -13.43 7.23
C LEU A 42 -13.02 -12.92 8.32
N PRO A 43 -13.56 -11.70 8.17
CA PRO A 43 -14.64 -11.20 9.02
C PRO A 43 -15.91 -12.07 8.92
N SER A 44 -16.86 -11.79 9.82
CA SER A 44 -18.21 -12.38 9.74
C SER A 44 -18.91 -12.01 8.43
N ASN A 45 -19.87 -12.84 8.01
CA ASN A 45 -20.67 -12.56 6.82
C ASN A 45 -21.50 -11.27 6.96
N ALA A 46 -21.86 -10.90 8.18
CA ALA A 46 -22.51 -9.62 8.49
C ALA A 46 -21.59 -8.42 8.18
N ALA A 47 -20.32 -8.49 8.58
CA ALA A 47 -19.32 -7.46 8.28
C ALA A 47 -19.05 -7.40 6.78
N LEU A 48 -18.74 -8.54 6.14
CA LEU A 48 -18.53 -8.61 4.69
C LEU A 48 -19.71 -8.05 3.89
N THR A 49 -20.95 -8.29 4.32
CA THR A 49 -22.14 -7.75 3.67
C THR A 49 -22.21 -6.22 3.76
N ARG A 50 -22.01 -5.65 4.95
CA ARG A 50 -21.99 -4.20 5.14
C ARG A 50 -20.88 -3.58 4.29
N ASP A 51 -19.69 -4.14 4.38
CA ASP A 51 -18.49 -3.62 3.74
C ASP A 51 -18.60 -3.71 2.21
N PHE A 52 -19.13 -4.81 1.67
CA PHE A 52 -19.42 -4.95 0.24
C PHE A 52 -20.32 -3.82 -0.29
N LEU A 53 -21.38 -3.47 0.45
CA LEU A 53 -22.32 -2.44 0.04
C LEU A 53 -21.66 -1.06 0.06
N GLU A 54 -20.91 -0.73 1.12
CA GLU A 54 -20.18 0.54 1.22
C GLU A 54 -19.08 0.67 0.14
N LEU A 55 -18.39 -0.42 -0.16
CA LEU A 55 -17.35 -0.49 -1.20
C LEU A 55 -17.94 -0.36 -2.62
N SER A 56 -19.13 -0.94 -2.85
CA SER A 56 -19.70 -1.06 -4.21
C SER A 56 -20.70 0.03 -4.59
N PHE A 57 -21.25 0.78 -3.62
CA PHE A 57 -22.31 1.76 -3.84
C PHE A 57 -21.93 3.21 -3.50
N ALA A 58 -20.65 3.47 -3.28
CA ALA A 58 -20.10 4.82 -3.17
C ALA A 58 -18.82 4.93 -4.00
N LEU A 59 -18.41 6.17 -4.28
CA LEU A 59 -17.05 6.51 -4.70
C LEU A 59 -16.27 7.02 -3.48
N GLU A 60 -14.95 7.10 -3.56
CA GLU A 60 -14.09 7.77 -2.55
C GLU A 60 -14.54 9.23 -2.28
N SER A 61 -14.97 9.91 -3.35
CA SER A 61 -15.61 11.24 -3.27
C SER A 61 -16.91 11.25 -2.46
N GLY A 62 -17.36 10.09 -1.95
CA GLY A 62 -18.62 9.72 -1.29
C GLY A 62 -19.89 10.08 -2.04
N ARG A 63 -19.76 10.30 -3.35
CA ARG A 63 -20.90 10.28 -4.27
C ARG A 63 -21.45 8.85 -4.31
N ALA A 64 -22.74 8.70 -4.07
CA ALA A 64 -23.41 7.41 -4.17
C ALA A 64 -23.43 6.92 -5.62
N LEU A 65 -23.26 5.61 -5.81
CA LEU A 65 -23.46 4.93 -7.08
C LEU A 65 -24.90 4.39 -7.08
N PRO A 66 -25.72 4.69 -8.10
CA PRO A 66 -27.14 4.33 -8.09
C PRO A 66 -27.39 2.83 -8.33
N ARG A 67 -26.38 2.10 -8.81
CA ARG A 67 -26.48 0.69 -9.22
C ARG A 67 -25.14 -0.01 -9.11
N PHE A 68 -25.19 -1.31 -8.90
CA PHE A 68 -24.05 -2.19 -9.00
C PHE A 68 -23.60 -2.34 -10.46
N THR A 69 -22.28 -2.32 -10.69
CA THR A 69 -21.69 -2.55 -12.00
C THR A 69 -20.46 -3.44 -11.89
N ARG A 70 -20.32 -4.37 -12.83
CA ARG A 70 -19.13 -5.22 -13.03
C ARG A 70 -18.94 -5.49 -14.53
N PHE A 71 -17.90 -6.23 -14.89
CA PHE A 71 -17.82 -6.82 -16.23
C PHE A 71 -18.72 -8.06 -16.33
N GLU A 72 -19.53 -8.14 -17.37
CA GLU A 72 -20.36 -9.34 -17.63
C GLU A 72 -19.67 -10.24 -18.67
N GLY A 73 -19.14 -11.38 -18.23
CA GLY A 73 -18.43 -12.35 -19.07
C GLY A 73 -16.89 -12.27 -18.94
N PRO A 74 -16.15 -13.01 -19.80
CA PRO A 74 -14.69 -13.10 -19.74
C PRO A 74 -14.02 -11.73 -19.88
N ILE A 75 -12.86 -11.55 -19.24
CA ILE A 75 -12.11 -10.29 -19.18
C ILE A 75 -10.69 -10.51 -19.70
N SER A 76 -10.23 -9.64 -20.60
CA SER A 76 -8.85 -9.62 -21.09
C SER A 76 -8.09 -8.44 -20.53
N ILE A 77 -6.88 -8.67 -19.99
CA ILE A 77 -5.96 -7.61 -19.57
C ILE A 77 -4.78 -7.50 -20.54
N THR A 78 -4.56 -6.30 -21.08
CA THR A 78 -3.42 -6.00 -21.96
C THR A 78 -2.49 -4.96 -21.36
N LEU A 79 -1.21 -5.03 -21.68
CA LEU A 79 -0.20 -4.02 -21.34
C LEU A 79 0.08 -3.14 -22.56
N SER A 80 0.26 -1.83 -22.36
CA SER A 80 0.61 -0.88 -23.42
C SER A 80 1.55 0.23 -22.92
N GLY A 81 2.15 0.97 -23.86
CA GLY A 81 3.11 2.04 -23.56
C GLY A 81 4.53 1.55 -23.27
N PRO A 82 5.38 2.36 -22.63
CA PRO A 82 6.70 1.97 -22.09
C PRO A 82 6.56 0.96 -20.93
N VAL A 83 6.21 -0.29 -21.24
CA VAL A 83 6.02 -1.37 -20.26
C VAL A 83 7.33 -1.71 -19.53
N PRO A 84 7.40 -1.60 -18.18
CA PRO A 84 8.55 -2.04 -17.40
C PRO A 84 8.81 -3.54 -17.52
N ALA A 85 10.07 -3.96 -17.49
CA ALA A 85 10.46 -5.36 -17.68
C ALA A 85 9.84 -6.34 -16.68
N THR A 86 9.52 -5.88 -15.46
CA THR A 86 8.89 -6.71 -14.42
C THR A 86 7.37 -6.83 -14.58
N ALA A 87 6.72 -5.86 -15.23
CA ALA A 87 5.27 -5.76 -15.28
C ALA A 87 4.53 -6.97 -15.88
N PRO A 88 4.99 -7.61 -16.98
CA PRO A 88 4.33 -8.80 -17.51
C PRO A 88 4.21 -9.94 -16.49
N ARG A 89 5.28 -10.20 -15.74
CA ARG A 89 5.32 -11.28 -14.74
C ARG A 89 4.46 -10.96 -13.53
N GLU A 90 4.45 -9.71 -13.08
CA GLU A 90 3.55 -9.24 -12.01
C GLU A 90 2.08 -9.38 -12.41
N LEU A 91 1.74 -8.97 -13.64
CA LEU A 91 0.38 -9.12 -14.15
C LEU A 91 -0.03 -10.59 -14.25
N GLU A 92 0.83 -11.46 -14.77
CA GLU A 92 0.56 -12.91 -14.84
C GLU A 92 0.28 -13.52 -13.47
N ARG A 93 1.06 -13.14 -12.45
CA ARG A 93 0.85 -13.59 -11.07
C ARG A 93 -0.50 -13.10 -10.53
N LEU A 94 -0.80 -11.81 -10.67
CA LEU A 94 -2.07 -11.24 -10.24
C LEU A 94 -3.26 -11.93 -10.92
N VAL A 95 -3.22 -12.09 -12.25
CA VAL A 95 -4.27 -12.78 -13.01
C VAL A 95 -4.42 -14.24 -12.56
N ALA A 96 -3.32 -14.95 -12.31
CA ALA A 96 -3.38 -16.31 -11.78
C ALA A 96 -4.08 -16.37 -10.41
N ARG A 97 -3.79 -15.43 -9.51
CA ARG A 97 -4.46 -15.30 -8.20
C ARG A 97 -5.95 -14.93 -8.34
N LEU A 98 -6.29 -13.97 -9.20
CA LEU A 98 -7.69 -13.59 -9.44
C LEU A 98 -8.53 -14.77 -9.97
N ARG A 99 -7.93 -15.64 -10.80
CA ARG A 99 -8.57 -16.87 -11.27
C ARG A 99 -8.70 -17.91 -10.16
N SER A 100 -7.65 -18.18 -9.39
CA SER A 100 -7.62 -19.28 -8.43
C SER A 100 -8.27 -18.96 -7.09
N GLU A 101 -8.08 -17.74 -6.57
CA GLU A 101 -8.57 -17.30 -5.27
C GLU A 101 -9.97 -16.68 -5.37
N ALA A 102 -10.19 -15.80 -6.37
CA ALA A 102 -11.46 -15.09 -6.54
C ALA A 102 -12.40 -15.74 -7.58
N GLY A 103 -11.92 -16.67 -8.42
CA GLY A 103 -12.75 -17.42 -9.36
C GLY A 103 -13.17 -16.62 -10.60
N LEU A 104 -12.42 -15.59 -10.98
CA LEU A 104 -12.75 -14.73 -12.11
C LEU A 104 -12.35 -15.38 -13.44
N ASP A 105 -13.20 -15.19 -14.47
CA ASP A 105 -12.86 -15.51 -15.86
C ASP A 105 -12.07 -14.36 -16.47
N ILE A 106 -10.76 -14.38 -16.21
CA ILE A 106 -9.83 -13.30 -16.56
C ILE A 106 -8.53 -13.86 -17.12
N SER A 107 -7.99 -13.23 -18.16
CA SER A 107 -6.77 -13.67 -18.84
C SER A 107 -5.88 -12.48 -19.23
N THR A 108 -4.59 -12.75 -19.38
CA THR A 108 -3.65 -11.79 -20.00
C THR A 108 -3.73 -11.89 -21.52
N GLY A 109 -3.42 -10.79 -22.20
CA GLY A 109 -3.49 -10.68 -23.66
C GLY A 109 -4.89 -10.31 -24.16
N ALA A 110 -5.01 -10.15 -25.48
CA ALA A 110 -6.28 -9.86 -26.12
C ALA A 110 -7.06 -11.15 -26.40
N GLY A 111 -8.39 -11.13 -26.25
CA GLY A 111 -9.23 -12.28 -26.58
C GLY A 111 -10.69 -12.19 -26.14
N ALA A 112 -10.98 -11.41 -25.11
CA ALA A 112 -12.34 -11.19 -24.62
C ALA A 112 -12.95 -9.87 -25.11
N ALA A 113 -14.28 -9.79 -25.09
CA ALA A 113 -15.01 -8.56 -25.39
C ALA A 113 -14.83 -7.49 -24.31
N ASN A 114 -14.77 -7.91 -23.03
CA ASN A 114 -14.46 -7.02 -21.92
C ASN A 114 -12.95 -6.85 -21.78
N ARG A 115 -12.50 -5.61 -21.59
CA ARG A 115 -11.06 -5.31 -21.54
C ARG A 115 -10.67 -4.41 -20.37
N ILE A 116 -9.51 -4.71 -19.80
CA ILE A 116 -8.75 -3.79 -18.97
C ILE A 116 -7.42 -3.55 -19.68
N THR A 117 -7.08 -2.30 -19.95
CA THR A 117 -5.77 -1.95 -20.50
C THR A 117 -4.93 -1.32 -19.40
N VAL A 118 -3.75 -1.84 -19.14
CA VAL A 118 -2.76 -1.21 -18.28
C VAL A 118 -1.81 -0.43 -19.18
N GLU A 119 -1.95 0.90 -19.20
CA GLU A 119 -1.08 1.78 -19.96
C GLU A 119 -0.01 2.39 -19.06
N PHE A 120 1.25 2.13 -19.39
CA PHE A 120 2.37 2.74 -18.72
C PHE A 120 2.65 4.12 -19.31
N VAL A 121 2.78 5.14 -18.46
CA VAL A 121 2.99 6.54 -18.87
C VAL A 121 4.11 7.14 -18.00
N PRO A 122 5.00 7.99 -18.52
CA PRO A 122 6.02 8.63 -17.68
C PRO A 122 5.40 9.40 -16.50
N LYS A 123 5.93 9.23 -15.29
CA LYS A 123 5.42 9.85 -14.04
C LYS A 123 5.22 11.35 -14.18
N ARG A 124 6.18 12.05 -14.82
CA ARG A 124 6.10 13.49 -15.07
C ARG A 124 4.89 13.89 -15.93
N GLN A 125 4.59 13.10 -16.96
CA GLN A 125 3.43 13.33 -17.83
C GLN A 125 2.13 13.09 -17.05
N MET A 126 2.11 12.06 -16.20
CA MET A 126 0.96 11.75 -15.38
C MET A 126 0.67 12.85 -14.33
N GLN A 127 1.69 13.23 -13.56
CA GLN A 127 1.57 14.23 -12.50
C GLN A 127 1.26 15.64 -13.04
N ALA A 128 1.51 15.92 -14.32
CA ALA A 128 1.08 17.16 -14.94
C ALA A 128 -0.45 17.28 -15.07
N GLU A 129 -1.16 16.15 -15.18
CA GLU A 129 -2.63 16.12 -15.31
C GLU A 129 -3.32 15.73 -14.00
N VAL A 130 -2.75 14.79 -13.24
CA VAL A 130 -3.27 14.28 -11.97
C VAL A 130 -2.18 14.31 -10.88
N PRO A 131 -1.83 15.49 -10.34
CA PRO A 131 -0.63 15.68 -9.49
C PRO A 131 -0.54 14.82 -8.23
N ASN A 132 -1.68 14.37 -7.71
CA ASN A 132 -1.76 13.64 -6.45
C ASN A 132 -1.91 12.12 -6.65
N ALA A 133 -2.07 11.64 -7.89
CA ALA A 133 -2.26 10.22 -8.16
C ALA A 133 -0.92 9.51 -8.34
N ALA A 134 -0.74 8.37 -7.68
CA ALA A 134 0.37 7.46 -7.95
C ALA A 134 0.10 6.64 -9.21
N CYS A 135 -1.10 6.09 -9.28
CA CYS A 135 -1.76 5.48 -10.43
C CYS A 135 -3.26 5.81 -10.32
N PHE A 136 -4.03 5.48 -11.37
CA PHE A 136 -5.48 5.63 -11.35
C PHE A 136 -6.15 4.81 -12.45
N VAL A 137 -7.41 4.45 -12.24
CA VAL A 137 -8.26 3.75 -13.21
C VAL A 137 -9.39 4.64 -13.74
N VAL A 138 -9.67 4.53 -15.04
CA VAL A 138 -10.73 5.26 -15.73
C VAL A 138 -11.59 4.31 -16.57
N PRO A 139 -12.93 4.40 -16.53
CA PRO A 139 -13.79 3.55 -17.34
C PRO A 139 -13.91 4.06 -18.77
N ASN A 140 -14.21 3.15 -19.70
CA ASN A 140 -14.55 3.38 -21.11
C ASN A 140 -13.55 4.22 -21.90
N VAL A 141 -12.29 4.30 -21.49
CA VAL A 141 -11.21 4.91 -22.28
C VAL A 141 -10.30 3.81 -22.82
N THR A 142 -9.57 4.10 -23.90
CA THR A 142 -8.65 3.15 -24.54
C THR A 142 -7.18 3.49 -24.35
N GLY A 143 -6.88 4.69 -23.84
CA GLY A 143 -5.54 5.08 -23.47
C GLY A 143 -5.37 6.57 -23.14
N TRP A 144 -4.13 7.05 -22.99
CA TRP A 144 -3.83 8.37 -22.42
C TRP A 144 -4.44 9.54 -23.21
N ALA A 145 -4.32 9.50 -24.54
CA ALA A 145 -4.89 10.54 -25.40
C ALA A 145 -6.43 10.58 -25.29
N ASP A 146 -7.05 9.40 -25.24
CA ASP A 146 -8.50 9.22 -25.15
C ASP A 146 -9.04 9.65 -23.77
N TYR A 147 -8.31 9.31 -22.70
CA TYR A 147 -8.55 9.81 -21.35
C TYR A 147 -8.56 11.35 -21.32
N ARG A 148 -7.54 12.01 -21.88
CA ARG A 148 -7.51 13.48 -21.90
C ARG A 148 -8.72 14.06 -22.60
N ALA A 149 -9.19 13.46 -23.68
CA ALA A 149 -10.39 13.91 -24.38
C ALA A 149 -11.68 13.71 -23.56
N ALA A 150 -11.80 12.61 -22.80
CA ALA A 150 -13.04 12.27 -22.09
C ALA A 150 -13.12 12.60 -20.61
N ARG A 151 -12.04 13.01 -19.94
CA ARG A 151 -11.98 13.21 -18.48
C ARG A 151 -13.01 14.18 -17.88
N ARG A 152 -13.68 14.98 -18.71
CA ARG A 152 -14.75 15.91 -18.32
C ARG A 152 -16.10 15.56 -18.95
N THR A 153 -16.29 14.29 -19.31
CA THR A 153 -17.50 13.79 -19.97
C THR A 153 -18.08 12.62 -19.18
N PRO A 154 -19.40 12.34 -19.30
CA PRO A 154 -20.01 11.18 -18.63
C PRO A 154 -19.41 9.83 -19.04
N ARG A 155 -18.71 9.75 -20.18
CA ARG A 155 -18.08 8.51 -20.65
C ARG A 155 -17.07 7.96 -19.65
N ALA A 156 -16.30 8.84 -19.03
CA ALA A 156 -15.24 8.51 -18.06
C ALA A 156 -15.74 8.55 -16.60
N ASP A 157 -17.06 8.65 -16.39
CA ASP A 157 -17.66 8.76 -15.06
C ASP A 157 -18.19 7.40 -14.60
N TRP A 158 -17.59 6.85 -13.55
CA TRP A 158 -17.99 5.57 -12.94
C TRP A 158 -19.48 5.52 -12.56
N ALA A 159 -20.07 6.62 -12.07
CA ALA A 159 -21.48 6.59 -11.68
C ALA A 159 -22.45 6.72 -12.86
N ALA A 160 -21.96 6.98 -14.07
CA ALA A 160 -22.76 6.95 -15.29
C ALA A 160 -22.84 5.54 -15.90
N LEU A 161 -22.07 4.57 -15.39
CA LEU A 161 -22.04 3.22 -15.96
C LEU A 161 -23.31 2.43 -15.65
N ALA A 162 -23.78 1.70 -16.66
CA ALA A 162 -24.79 0.65 -16.50
C ALA A 162 -24.16 -0.75 -16.36
N THR A 163 -23.02 -0.96 -17.02
CA THR A 163 -22.20 -2.17 -17.02
C THR A 163 -20.76 -1.77 -17.31
N ARG A 164 -19.78 -2.57 -16.90
CA ARG A 164 -18.37 -2.36 -17.28
C ARG A 164 -18.05 -3.18 -18.52
N THR A 165 -17.39 -2.59 -19.50
CA THR A 165 -16.94 -3.27 -20.73
C THR A 165 -15.51 -2.90 -21.11
N ALA A 166 -15.07 -1.70 -20.76
CA ALA A 166 -13.67 -1.29 -20.87
C ALA A 166 -13.25 -0.44 -19.66
N ALA A 167 -12.02 -0.60 -19.22
CA ALA A 167 -11.33 0.32 -18.31
C ALA A 167 -9.85 0.44 -18.70
N THR A 168 -9.23 1.57 -18.38
CA THR A 168 -7.78 1.75 -18.49
C THR A 168 -7.21 2.10 -17.14
N VAL A 169 -6.18 1.34 -16.74
CA VAL A 169 -5.33 1.58 -15.58
C VAL A 169 -4.08 2.31 -16.06
N PHE A 170 -3.78 3.45 -15.46
CA PHE A 170 -2.58 4.23 -15.79
C PHE A 170 -1.52 4.07 -14.70
N VAL A 171 -0.34 3.60 -15.07
CA VAL A 171 0.77 3.31 -14.13
C VAL A 171 2.03 4.06 -14.55
N PRO A 172 2.82 4.63 -13.63
CA PRO A 172 4.07 5.28 -14.00
C PRO A 172 5.07 4.27 -14.57
N SER A 173 5.62 4.55 -15.77
CA SER A 173 6.57 3.66 -16.44
C SER A 173 7.96 3.63 -15.77
N ASP A 174 8.25 4.63 -14.96
CA ASP A 174 9.53 4.89 -14.29
C ASP A 174 9.44 4.70 -12.76
N SER A 175 8.38 4.03 -12.28
CA SER A 175 8.22 3.63 -10.87
C SER A 175 9.03 2.38 -10.52
N ALA A 176 9.25 2.17 -9.22
CA ALA A 176 9.91 0.95 -8.73
C ALA A 176 9.06 -0.30 -9.06
N PRO A 177 9.67 -1.49 -9.25
CA PRO A 177 8.93 -2.73 -9.50
C PRO A 177 7.83 -3.01 -8.48
N GLN A 178 8.09 -2.80 -7.19
CA GLN A 178 7.05 -2.89 -6.16
C GLN A 178 5.90 -1.91 -6.42
N GLU A 179 6.18 -0.61 -6.62
CA GLU A 179 5.13 0.38 -6.89
C GLU A 179 4.29 0.01 -8.12
N VAL A 180 4.91 -0.57 -9.16
CA VAL A 180 4.19 -1.10 -10.33
C VAL A 180 3.25 -2.23 -9.91
N ARG A 181 3.71 -3.19 -9.11
CA ARG A 181 2.87 -4.27 -8.57
C ARG A 181 1.73 -3.71 -7.73
N ASP A 182 2.01 -2.80 -6.80
CA ASP A 182 1.02 -2.17 -5.92
C ASP A 182 -0.11 -1.56 -6.77
N CYS A 183 0.24 -0.76 -7.78
CA CYS A 183 -0.70 -0.19 -8.74
C CYS A 183 -1.45 -1.23 -9.57
N LEU A 184 -0.81 -2.32 -10.00
CA LEU A 184 -1.50 -3.41 -10.70
C LEU A 184 -2.56 -4.03 -9.79
N HIS A 185 -2.25 -4.28 -8.53
CA HIS A 185 -3.17 -4.87 -7.57
C HIS A 185 -4.36 -3.96 -7.28
N GLU A 186 -4.10 -2.72 -6.90
CA GLU A 186 -5.12 -1.74 -6.53
C GLU A 186 -6.03 -1.41 -7.72
N GLU A 187 -5.46 -0.90 -8.81
CA GLU A 187 -6.24 -0.31 -9.90
C GLU A 187 -6.96 -1.35 -10.76
N ILE A 188 -6.39 -2.54 -10.94
CA ILE A 188 -7.10 -3.64 -11.62
C ILE A 188 -8.25 -4.12 -10.73
N SER A 189 -8.04 -4.22 -9.42
CA SER A 189 -9.13 -4.61 -8.51
C SER A 189 -10.26 -3.57 -8.50
N GLN A 190 -9.92 -2.28 -8.54
CA GLN A 190 -10.91 -1.20 -8.67
C GLN A 190 -11.61 -1.23 -10.03
N ALA A 191 -10.88 -1.53 -11.12
CA ALA A 191 -11.45 -1.73 -12.45
C ALA A 191 -12.49 -2.86 -12.46
N LEU A 192 -12.24 -3.95 -11.75
CA LEU A 192 -13.15 -5.08 -11.56
C LEU A 192 -14.33 -4.72 -10.63
N GLY A 193 -14.08 -3.86 -9.66
CA GLY A 193 -15.01 -3.40 -8.61
C GLY A 193 -14.64 -4.05 -7.28
N PRO A 194 -14.61 -3.31 -6.14
CA PRO A 194 -15.28 -2.02 -5.80
C PRO A 194 -14.60 -0.71 -6.27
N LEU A 195 -15.14 0.47 -5.92
CA LEU A 195 -14.68 1.81 -6.37
C LEU A 195 -14.57 2.83 -5.22
N ASN A 196 -14.52 2.35 -4.00
CA ASN A 196 -14.44 3.16 -2.80
C ASN A 196 -13.44 2.53 -1.85
N ASP A 197 -12.85 3.35 -1.00
CA ASP A 197 -11.93 2.94 0.04
C ASP A 197 -12.48 3.27 1.42
N LEU A 198 -12.25 2.36 2.37
CA LEU A 198 -12.80 2.44 3.72
C LEU A 198 -11.66 2.38 4.75
N TYR A 199 -11.30 3.54 5.31
CA TYR A 199 -10.27 3.66 6.35
C TYR A 199 -10.43 2.74 7.57
N ARG A 200 -11.64 2.20 7.81
CA ARG A 200 -11.92 1.27 8.94
C ARG A 200 -11.56 -0.18 8.64
N LEU A 201 -11.16 -0.51 7.42
CA LEU A 201 -10.81 -1.88 7.02
C LEU A 201 -9.31 -2.14 7.23
N PRO A 202 -8.94 -3.17 8.02
CA PRO A 202 -7.54 -3.44 8.36
C PRO A 202 -6.78 -4.33 7.38
N ASP A 203 -7.46 -5.13 6.57
CA ASP A 203 -6.86 -6.20 5.77
C ASP A 203 -7.31 -6.08 4.30
N THR A 204 -7.02 -4.95 3.65
CA THR A 204 -7.49 -4.67 2.28
C THR A 204 -6.60 -3.65 1.61
N VAL A 205 -6.49 -3.70 0.29
CA VAL A 205 -5.95 -2.57 -0.49
C VAL A 205 -6.90 -1.37 -0.54
N TRP A 206 -8.21 -1.57 -0.30
CA TRP A 206 -9.24 -0.51 -0.38
C TRP A 206 -9.44 0.20 0.97
N ASN A 207 -8.37 0.65 1.60
CA ASN A 207 -8.42 1.37 2.89
C ASN A 207 -7.71 2.72 2.88
N ASP A 208 -7.17 3.14 1.72
CA ASP A 208 -6.54 4.45 1.48
C ASP A 208 -5.40 4.77 2.49
N ASP A 209 -4.73 3.72 2.99
CA ASP A 209 -3.58 3.84 3.89
C ASP A 209 -2.22 3.47 3.24
N ASN A 210 -2.27 2.83 2.07
CA ASN A 210 -1.13 2.39 1.26
C ASN A 210 -0.16 1.45 1.98
N PHE A 211 -0.61 0.71 3.00
CA PHE A 211 0.22 -0.29 3.67
C PHE A 211 0.20 -1.65 2.97
N HIS A 212 -0.96 -2.07 2.46
CA HIS A 212 -1.10 -3.31 1.69
C HIS A 212 -0.61 -3.11 0.25
N THR A 213 0.31 -3.97 -0.16
CA THR A 213 0.97 -3.89 -1.48
C THR A 213 0.49 -4.96 -2.45
N VAL A 214 -0.32 -5.91 -1.95
CA VAL A 214 -0.94 -6.98 -2.74
C VAL A 214 -2.35 -7.22 -2.22
N LEU A 215 -3.22 -7.73 -3.10
CA LEU A 215 -4.59 -8.09 -2.75
C LEU A 215 -4.62 -9.16 -1.65
N THR A 216 -5.39 -8.89 -0.60
CA THR A 216 -5.52 -9.75 0.59
C THR A 216 -6.55 -10.85 0.36
N ARG A 217 -6.72 -11.72 1.35
CA ARG A 217 -7.79 -12.73 1.34
C ARG A 217 -9.18 -12.08 1.39
N TYR A 218 -9.32 -10.97 2.11
CA TYR A 218 -10.54 -10.19 2.15
C TYR A 218 -10.87 -9.65 0.76
N ASP A 219 -9.89 -9.06 0.05
CA ASP A 219 -10.10 -8.49 -1.28
C ASP A 219 -10.59 -9.54 -2.28
N MET A 220 -9.93 -10.70 -2.30
CA MET A 220 -10.32 -11.84 -3.14
C MET A 220 -11.74 -12.32 -2.81
N THR A 221 -12.16 -12.26 -1.56
CA THR A 221 -13.50 -12.66 -1.13
C THR A 221 -14.57 -11.67 -1.59
N ILE A 222 -14.29 -10.37 -1.50
CA ILE A 222 -15.18 -9.32 -2.03
C ILE A 222 -15.29 -9.44 -3.56
N LEU A 223 -14.18 -9.59 -4.29
CA LEU A 223 -14.18 -9.81 -5.74
C LEU A 223 -14.97 -11.07 -6.12
N ARG A 224 -14.78 -12.18 -5.40
CA ARG A 224 -15.55 -13.41 -5.61
C ARG A 224 -17.05 -13.21 -5.39
N ALA A 225 -17.43 -12.39 -4.41
CA ALA A 225 -18.83 -12.03 -4.20
C ALA A 225 -19.36 -11.16 -5.34
N SER A 226 -18.61 -10.16 -5.81
CA SER A 226 -18.97 -9.28 -6.93
C SER A 226 -19.26 -10.07 -8.21
N TYR A 227 -18.53 -11.16 -8.42
CA TYR A 227 -18.67 -12.04 -9.58
C TYR A 227 -19.56 -13.28 -9.34
N ALA A 228 -20.28 -13.33 -8.21
CA ALA A 228 -21.25 -14.38 -7.96
C ALA A 228 -22.40 -14.34 -8.99
N PRO A 229 -22.97 -15.50 -9.37
CA PRO A 229 -24.06 -15.57 -10.36
C PRO A 229 -25.35 -14.90 -9.86
N GLU A 230 -25.51 -14.72 -8.55
CA GLU A 230 -26.64 -14.00 -7.96
C GLU A 230 -26.60 -12.49 -8.20
N LEU A 231 -25.42 -11.92 -8.45
CA LEU A 231 -25.24 -10.49 -8.71
C LEU A 231 -25.08 -10.24 -10.20
N ARG A 232 -25.62 -9.12 -10.70
CA ARG A 232 -25.49 -8.66 -12.09
C ARG A 232 -25.52 -7.15 -12.14
N SER A 233 -24.87 -6.58 -13.14
CA SER A 233 -24.88 -5.14 -13.39
C SER A 233 -26.32 -4.62 -13.54
N GLY A 234 -26.57 -3.44 -12.99
CA GLY A 234 -27.89 -2.80 -12.98
C GLY A 234 -28.70 -3.01 -11.70
N MET A 235 -28.36 -3.98 -10.84
CA MET A 235 -29.02 -4.18 -9.55
C MET A 235 -28.86 -2.97 -8.63
N SER A 236 -29.92 -2.61 -7.93
CA SER A 236 -29.92 -1.60 -6.86
C SER A 236 -29.27 -2.13 -5.58
N GLN A 237 -28.91 -1.22 -4.67
CA GLN A 237 -28.32 -1.57 -3.38
C GLN A 237 -29.19 -2.55 -2.56
N PRO A 238 -30.53 -2.37 -2.46
CA PRO A 238 -31.38 -3.33 -1.75
C PRO A 238 -31.42 -4.71 -2.41
N GLU A 239 -31.42 -4.79 -3.74
CA GLU A 239 -31.40 -6.09 -4.46
C GLU A 239 -30.10 -6.84 -4.21
N VAL A 240 -28.96 -6.13 -4.26
CA VAL A 240 -27.66 -6.73 -3.91
C VAL A 240 -27.64 -7.16 -2.45
N ALA A 241 -28.06 -6.30 -1.53
CA ALA A 241 -28.12 -6.62 -0.10
C ALA A 241 -28.94 -7.88 0.19
N ALA A 242 -30.04 -8.10 -0.53
CA ALA A 242 -30.88 -9.30 -0.39
C ALA A 242 -30.20 -10.58 -0.92
N ALA A 243 -29.31 -10.46 -1.91
CA ALA A 243 -28.59 -11.59 -2.50
C ALA A 243 -27.34 -12.01 -1.70
N LEU A 244 -26.65 -11.07 -1.06
CA LEU A 244 -25.38 -11.30 -0.37
C LEU A 244 -25.40 -12.40 0.71
N PRO A 245 -26.46 -12.60 1.53
CA PRO A 245 -26.49 -13.68 2.51
C PRO A 245 -26.26 -15.07 1.92
N LYS A 246 -26.89 -15.37 0.78
CA LYS A 246 -26.70 -16.64 0.07
C LYS A 246 -25.28 -16.75 -0.50
N VAL A 247 -24.76 -15.66 -1.05
CA VAL A 247 -23.40 -15.62 -1.62
C VAL A 247 -22.36 -15.90 -0.55
N PHE A 248 -22.40 -15.18 0.57
CA PHE A 248 -21.41 -15.33 1.65
C PHE A 248 -21.54 -16.63 2.43
N ALA A 249 -22.75 -17.18 2.60
CA ALA A 249 -22.89 -18.52 3.17
C ALA A 249 -22.17 -19.60 2.34
N ARG A 250 -22.12 -19.43 1.01
CA ARG A 250 -21.41 -20.33 0.10
C ARG A 250 -19.89 -20.13 0.12
N ILE A 251 -19.42 -18.88 0.08
CA ILE A 251 -17.97 -18.59 -0.10
C ILE A 251 -17.21 -18.40 1.21
N ASN A 252 -17.91 -18.14 2.32
CA ASN A 252 -17.36 -18.00 3.67
C ASN A 252 -18.29 -18.67 4.71
N PRO A 253 -18.40 -20.02 4.71
CA PRO A 253 -19.31 -20.73 5.59
C PRO A 253 -19.00 -20.55 7.09
N ALA A 254 -17.74 -20.29 7.44
CA ALA A 254 -17.33 -20.01 8.82
C ALA A 254 -17.79 -18.63 9.33
N GLY A 255 -18.21 -17.72 8.44
CA GLY A 255 -18.63 -16.36 8.77
C GLY A 255 -20.03 -16.24 9.39
N GLY A 256 -20.76 -17.35 9.53
CA GLY A 256 -22.08 -17.39 10.15
C GLY A 256 -23.21 -16.76 9.31
N ALA A 257 -24.38 -16.59 9.92
CA ALA A 257 -25.51 -15.93 9.28
C ALA A 257 -25.30 -14.41 9.14
N VAL A 258 -25.85 -13.80 8.09
CA VAL A 258 -25.84 -12.35 7.93
C VAL A 258 -26.85 -11.72 8.88
N ALA A 259 -26.36 -10.97 9.86
CA ALA A 259 -27.14 -10.06 10.67
C ALA A 259 -26.96 -8.62 10.17
N ARG A 260 -27.96 -7.76 10.40
CA ARG A 260 -27.83 -6.33 10.10
C ARG A 260 -26.89 -5.69 11.13
N LEU A 261 -25.80 -5.13 10.65
CA LEU A 261 -24.92 -4.26 11.45
C LEU A 261 -25.35 -2.80 11.32
N ARG A 262 -24.99 -2.00 12.32
CA ARG A 262 -25.09 -0.54 12.25
C ARG A 262 -24.12 -0.02 11.19
N GLU A 263 -24.56 0.95 10.40
CA GLU A 263 -23.67 1.73 9.53
C GLU A 263 -22.61 2.44 10.37
N ASP A 264 -21.38 2.46 9.88
CA ASP A 264 -20.24 3.07 10.55
C ASP A 264 -19.35 3.83 9.53
N PRO A 265 -19.92 4.84 8.84
CA PRO A 265 -19.19 5.58 7.83
C PRO A 265 -18.11 6.47 8.47
N THR A 266 -16.99 6.63 7.77
CA THR A 266 -15.97 7.62 8.16
C THR A 266 -16.49 9.04 7.89
N PRO A 267 -16.57 9.95 8.88
CA PRO A 267 -17.06 11.30 8.67
C PRO A 267 -16.15 12.11 7.74
N ARG A 268 -16.75 12.96 6.91
CA ARG A 268 -16.01 13.84 5.98
C ARG A 268 -14.94 14.72 6.62
N PRO A 269 -15.15 15.30 7.83
CA PRO A 269 -14.09 16.05 8.48
C PRO A 269 -12.82 15.23 8.73
N TYR A 270 -12.96 13.94 9.06
CA TYR A 270 -11.81 13.06 9.25
C TYR A 270 -11.07 12.83 7.93
N ILE A 271 -11.79 12.47 6.86
CA ILE A 271 -11.21 12.24 5.53
C ILE A 271 -10.45 13.48 5.06
N ALA A 272 -11.09 14.65 5.13
CA ALA A 272 -10.47 15.92 4.73
C ALA A 272 -9.23 16.27 5.57
N ALA A 273 -9.20 15.89 6.85
CA ALA A 273 -8.03 16.09 7.71
C ALA A 273 -6.86 15.19 7.29
N ILE A 274 -7.12 13.92 7.01
CA ILE A 274 -6.13 12.96 6.50
C ILE A 274 -5.59 13.38 5.13
N GLU A 275 -6.46 13.72 4.16
CA GLU A 275 -6.06 14.20 2.84
C GLU A 275 -5.16 15.45 2.93
N ARG A 276 -5.49 16.40 3.82
CA ARG A 276 -4.66 17.59 4.07
C ARG A 276 -3.32 17.24 4.72
N ALA A 277 -3.30 16.25 5.61
CA ALA A 277 -2.07 15.80 6.27
C ALA A 277 -1.12 15.10 5.29
N LEU A 278 -1.64 14.29 4.37
CA LEU A 278 -0.83 13.51 3.44
C LEU A 278 -0.54 14.24 2.11
N GLY A 279 -1.40 15.18 1.72
CA GLY A 279 -1.32 15.88 0.44
C GLY A 279 -0.09 16.77 0.25
N ALA A 280 0.39 16.84 -0.99
CA ALA A 280 1.59 17.60 -1.39
C ALA A 280 1.42 19.14 -1.35
N LYS A 281 0.17 19.64 -1.28
CA LYS A 281 -0.14 21.08 -1.39
C LYS A 281 0.05 21.87 -0.10
N ALA A 282 0.01 21.22 1.06
CA ALA A 282 0.10 21.89 2.36
C ALA A 282 1.56 21.97 2.87
N ARG A 283 1.90 23.08 3.54
CA ARG A 283 3.21 23.27 4.21
C ARG A 283 3.27 22.48 5.52
N GLY A 284 4.48 22.11 5.98
CA GLY A 284 4.72 21.23 7.15
C GLY A 284 3.80 21.47 8.35
N ALA A 285 3.79 22.69 8.92
CA ALA A 285 2.96 22.99 10.09
C ALA A 285 1.45 22.80 9.87
N ARG A 286 0.93 23.11 8.67
CA ARG A 286 -0.49 22.90 8.33
C ARG A 286 -0.82 21.41 8.19
N ARG A 287 0.13 20.61 7.68
CA ARG A 287 -0.03 19.14 7.58
C ARG A 287 -0.08 18.52 8.97
N THR A 288 0.83 18.92 9.86
CA THR A 288 0.84 18.44 11.25
C THR A 288 -0.44 18.82 11.99
N ALA A 289 -0.93 20.05 11.84
CA ALA A 289 -2.20 20.48 12.42
C ALA A 289 -3.39 19.65 11.90
N ALA A 290 -3.41 19.31 10.61
CA ALA A 290 -4.45 18.45 10.04
C ALA A 290 -4.38 17.01 10.58
N ALA A 291 -3.19 16.45 10.80
CA ALA A 291 -3.05 15.14 11.45
C ALA A 291 -3.52 15.18 12.93
N GLN A 292 -3.24 16.27 13.65
CA GLN A 292 -3.76 16.48 15.01
C GLN A 292 -5.30 16.56 15.02
N GLU A 293 -5.89 17.26 14.06
CA GLU A 293 -7.35 17.32 13.88
C GLU A 293 -7.93 15.91 13.64
N ALA A 294 -7.31 15.09 12.79
CA ALA A 294 -7.75 13.71 12.56
C ALA A 294 -7.70 12.87 13.85
N VAL A 295 -6.64 13.01 14.66
CA VAL A 295 -6.52 12.35 15.98
C VAL A 295 -7.62 12.80 16.94
N GLN A 296 -7.92 14.11 16.98
CA GLN A 296 -8.99 14.66 17.82
C GLN A 296 -10.37 14.14 17.40
N ILE A 297 -10.63 14.05 16.09
CA ILE A 297 -11.88 13.48 15.57
C ILE A 297 -11.98 12.02 15.97
N ALA A 298 -10.91 11.22 15.78
CA ALA A 298 -10.91 9.81 16.16
C ALA A 298 -11.16 9.61 17.66
N ALA A 299 -10.54 10.43 18.51
CA ALA A 299 -10.76 10.41 19.96
C ALA A 299 -12.21 10.80 20.33
N GLY A 300 -12.78 11.83 19.69
CA GLY A 300 -14.16 12.26 19.90
C GLY A 300 -15.20 11.22 19.46
N GLN A 301 -14.87 10.37 18.48
CA GLN A 301 -15.67 9.22 18.07
C GLN A 301 -15.46 7.98 18.97
N GLY A 302 -14.47 8.00 19.86
CA GLY A 302 -14.10 6.85 20.68
C GLY A 302 -13.52 5.68 19.86
N TRP A 303 -12.93 5.96 18.69
CA TRP A 303 -12.38 4.92 17.84
C TRP A 303 -11.09 4.33 18.40
N THR A 304 -10.99 3.01 18.32
CA THR A 304 -9.80 2.22 18.66
C THR A 304 -9.42 1.27 17.52
N ASP A 305 -9.84 1.59 16.30
CA ASP A 305 -9.60 0.81 15.09
C ASP A 305 -8.59 1.49 14.16
N THR A 306 -8.48 1.00 12.93
CA THR A 306 -7.52 1.50 11.93
C THR A 306 -7.66 2.98 11.61
N ARG A 307 -8.84 3.59 11.77
CA ARG A 307 -8.99 5.05 11.61
C ARG A 307 -8.17 5.77 12.67
N ALA A 308 -8.34 5.41 13.94
CA ALA A 308 -7.54 5.99 15.01
C ALA A 308 -6.04 5.68 14.84
N GLY A 309 -5.70 4.44 14.47
CA GLY A 309 -4.33 4.03 14.18
C GLY A 309 -3.67 4.88 13.09
N PHE A 310 -4.39 5.13 11.99
CA PHE A 310 -3.86 5.86 10.84
C PHE A 310 -3.66 7.35 11.13
N ALA A 311 -4.59 7.97 11.84
CA ALA A 311 -4.44 9.35 12.30
C ALA A 311 -3.18 9.52 13.19
N TRP A 312 -2.96 8.60 14.13
CA TRP A 312 -1.76 8.60 14.96
C TRP A 312 -0.49 8.35 14.14
N PHE A 313 -0.51 7.41 13.20
CA PHE A 313 0.63 7.15 12.32
C PHE A 313 1.00 8.37 11.47
N ALA A 314 0.01 9.03 10.86
CA ALA A 314 0.20 10.25 10.07
C ALA A 314 0.80 11.38 10.91
N LEU A 315 0.28 11.59 12.13
CA LEU A 315 0.84 12.56 13.07
C LEU A 315 2.30 12.22 13.42
N GLY A 316 2.58 10.95 13.72
CA GLY A 316 3.93 10.47 14.01
C GLY A 316 4.92 10.82 12.91
N ARG A 317 4.57 10.49 11.65
CA ARG A 317 5.40 10.77 10.47
C ARG A 317 5.66 12.26 10.26
N LEU A 318 4.66 13.11 10.48
CA LEU A 318 4.77 14.54 10.25
C LEU A 318 5.53 15.27 11.38
N SER A 319 5.55 14.70 12.57
CA SER A 319 6.26 15.26 13.73
C SER A 319 7.73 14.84 13.84
N MET A 320 8.20 13.84 13.08
CA MET A 320 9.54 13.25 13.28
C MET A 320 10.70 14.25 13.34
N LYS A 321 10.67 15.28 12.47
CA LYS A 321 11.76 16.26 12.37
C LYS A 321 11.68 17.37 13.42
N ASP A 322 10.48 17.89 13.64
CA ASP A 322 10.28 19.13 14.41
C ASP A 322 9.88 18.87 15.87
N ASP A 323 9.26 17.72 16.17
CA ASP A 323 8.83 17.31 17.51
C ASP A 323 8.95 15.77 17.70
N PRO A 324 10.17 15.27 17.98
CA PRO A 324 10.43 13.84 18.16
C PRO A 324 9.63 13.20 19.32
N GLN A 325 9.28 13.97 20.36
CA GLN A 325 8.51 13.47 21.49
C GLN A 325 7.05 13.19 21.09
N THR A 326 6.42 14.12 20.38
CA THR A 326 5.09 13.88 19.81
C THR A 326 5.12 12.74 18.82
N ALA A 327 6.16 12.65 17.98
CA ALA A 327 6.30 11.56 17.01
C ALA A 327 6.35 10.19 17.69
N LEU A 328 7.21 10.02 18.71
CA LEU A 328 7.34 8.78 19.46
C LEU A 328 6.00 8.39 20.13
N ARG A 329 5.34 9.34 20.82
CA ARG A 329 4.03 9.09 21.44
C ARG A 329 2.99 8.65 20.41
N ALA A 330 2.96 9.31 19.26
CA ALA A 330 2.02 8.99 18.20
C ALA A 330 2.25 7.59 17.63
N PHE A 331 3.51 7.19 17.37
CA PHE A 331 3.82 5.83 16.95
C PHE A 331 3.50 4.78 18.01
N LEU A 332 3.74 5.06 19.30
CA LEU A 332 3.36 4.13 20.37
C LEU A 332 1.84 3.90 20.41
N ASN A 333 1.03 4.97 20.27
CA ASN A 333 -0.43 4.87 20.19
C ASN A 333 -0.89 4.11 18.94
N ALA A 334 -0.36 4.46 17.76
CA ALA A 334 -0.68 3.77 16.51
C ALA A 334 -0.36 2.26 16.60
N GLY A 335 0.83 1.92 17.09
CA GLY A 335 1.27 0.53 17.22
C GLY A 335 0.44 -0.27 18.22
N ALA A 336 0.00 0.36 19.33
CA ALA A 336 -0.90 -0.28 20.28
C ALA A 336 -2.26 -0.61 19.63
N ILE A 337 -2.82 0.32 18.86
CA ILE A 337 -4.08 0.13 18.14
C ILE A 337 -3.95 -0.98 17.08
N TYR A 338 -2.95 -0.90 16.21
CA TYR A 338 -2.80 -1.88 15.13
C TYR A 338 -2.51 -3.29 15.65
N ARG A 339 -1.67 -3.45 16.68
CA ARG A 339 -1.45 -4.78 17.29
C ARG A 339 -2.68 -5.37 17.96
N ALA A 340 -3.61 -4.53 18.42
CA ALA A 340 -4.89 -4.99 18.96
C ALA A 340 -5.94 -5.26 17.88
N THR A 341 -5.69 -4.84 16.64
CA THR A 341 -6.63 -4.93 15.51
C THR A 341 -6.32 -6.16 14.66
N PRO A 342 -7.22 -7.16 14.60
CA PRO A 342 -7.03 -8.32 13.73
C PRO A 342 -6.87 -7.91 12.25
N GLY A 343 -5.89 -8.48 11.57
CA GLY A 343 -5.56 -8.16 10.18
C GLY A 343 -4.61 -6.98 10.00
N ALA A 344 -4.38 -6.14 11.02
CA ALA A 344 -3.56 -4.94 10.88
C ALA A 344 -2.03 -5.17 11.07
N GLY A 345 -1.54 -6.35 10.67
CA GLY A 345 -0.16 -6.78 10.91
C GLY A 345 0.87 -5.91 10.18
N ILE A 346 0.60 -5.56 8.92
CA ILE A 346 1.50 -4.74 8.11
C ILE A 346 1.56 -3.29 8.57
N GLN A 347 0.44 -2.75 9.07
CA GLN A 347 0.38 -1.43 9.67
C GLN A 347 1.23 -1.40 10.95
N ALA A 348 1.11 -2.42 11.80
CA ALA A 348 1.95 -2.57 12.98
C ALA A 348 3.45 -2.68 12.61
N ALA A 349 3.79 -3.43 11.57
CA ALA A 349 5.18 -3.56 11.08
C ALA A 349 5.76 -2.23 10.58
N HIS A 350 4.97 -1.40 9.88
CA HIS A 350 5.41 -0.07 9.49
C HIS A 350 5.61 0.87 10.67
N VAL A 351 4.74 0.81 11.69
CA VAL A 351 4.94 1.55 12.93
C VAL A 351 6.21 1.09 13.64
N ASP A 352 6.41 -0.22 13.74
CA ASP A 352 7.56 -0.80 14.42
C ASP A 352 8.87 -0.51 13.69
N MET A 353 8.87 -0.39 12.35
CA MET A 353 10.02 0.12 11.59
C MET A 353 10.38 1.55 12.02
N GLN A 354 9.39 2.44 12.21
CA GLN A 354 9.65 3.81 12.68
C GLN A 354 10.17 3.82 14.13
N LEU A 355 9.58 3.02 15.01
CA LEU A 355 10.04 2.87 16.38
C LEU A 355 11.46 2.26 16.44
N ALA A 356 11.82 1.36 15.53
CA ALA A 356 13.15 0.79 15.43
C ALA A 356 14.19 1.84 15.02
N ALA A 357 13.83 2.72 14.07
CA ALA A 357 14.64 3.88 13.70
C ALA A 357 14.85 4.83 14.90
N PHE A 358 13.81 5.10 15.70
CA PHE A 358 13.95 5.86 16.95
C PHE A 358 14.88 5.18 17.95
N ALA A 359 14.70 3.87 18.17
CA ALA A 359 15.55 3.10 19.08
C ALA A 359 17.02 3.14 18.66
N LEU A 360 17.29 2.95 17.35
CA LEU A 360 18.63 3.05 16.78
C LEU A 360 19.24 4.44 16.98
N SER A 361 18.47 5.51 16.71
CA SER A 361 18.91 6.90 16.92
C SER A 361 19.19 7.26 18.38
N ALA A 362 18.63 6.49 19.32
CA ALA A 362 18.83 6.65 20.76
C ALA A 362 19.87 5.67 21.33
N GLY A 363 20.63 4.97 20.48
CA GLY A 363 21.65 4.00 20.90
C GLY A 363 21.08 2.70 21.50
N ARG A 364 19.78 2.45 21.37
CA ARG A 364 19.09 1.25 21.88
C ARG A 364 19.03 0.17 20.80
N ALA A 365 20.18 -0.35 20.42
CA ALA A 365 20.31 -1.30 19.32
C ALA A 365 19.54 -2.62 19.56
N GLN A 366 19.52 -3.16 20.79
CA GLN A 366 18.75 -4.36 21.11
C GLN A 366 17.24 -4.15 20.91
N ASP A 367 16.71 -3.00 21.33
CA ASP A 367 15.29 -2.65 21.12
C ASP A 367 14.97 -2.60 19.61
N ALA A 368 15.85 -1.97 18.82
CA ALA A 368 15.70 -1.89 17.37
C ALA A 368 15.67 -3.29 16.72
N ILE A 369 16.55 -4.21 17.14
CA ILE A 369 16.56 -5.60 16.64
C ILE A 369 15.26 -6.32 17.00
N ALA A 370 14.76 -6.17 18.23
CA ALA A 370 13.51 -6.80 18.66
C ALA A 370 12.29 -6.28 17.86
N LEU A 371 12.25 -4.97 17.62
CA LEU A 371 11.25 -4.30 16.78
C LEU A 371 11.29 -4.78 15.32
N VAL A 372 12.49 -4.93 14.76
CA VAL A 372 12.64 -5.47 13.41
C VAL A 372 12.17 -6.92 13.34
N ASN A 373 12.68 -7.79 14.23
CA ASN A 373 12.43 -9.22 14.13
C ASN A 373 10.94 -9.58 14.24
N ARG A 374 10.16 -8.85 15.05
CA ARG A 374 8.71 -9.06 15.13
C ARG A 374 7.94 -8.59 13.89
N SER A 375 8.53 -7.71 13.08
CA SER A 375 7.89 -7.09 11.92
C SER A 375 8.13 -7.85 10.62
N LEU A 376 9.16 -8.70 10.57
CA LEU A 376 9.57 -9.41 9.34
C LEU A 376 8.49 -10.34 8.79
N SER A 377 7.72 -11.03 9.65
CA SER A 377 6.65 -11.94 9.18
C SER A 377 5.58 -11.17 8.43
N ALA A 378 5.04 -10.10 9.03
CA ALA A 378 3.99 -9.30 8.40
C ALA A 378 4.47 -8.62 7.10
N ALA A 379 5.72 -8.15 7.06
CA ALA A 379 6.30 -7.57 5.85
C ALA A 379 6.49 -8.61 4.73
N LEU A 380 6.82 -9.86 5.08
CA LEU A 380 6.91 -10.98 4.14
C LEU A 380 5.52 -11.44 3.65
N GLU A 381 4.53 -11.51 4.55
CA GLU A 381 3.14 -11.88 4.27
C GLU A 381 2.50 -10.99 3.20
N GLU A 382 2.71 -9.68 3.33
CA GLU A 382 2.20 -8.68 2.38
C GLU A 382 3.16 -8.41 1.22
N GLU A 383 4.24 -9.19 1.11
CA GLU A 383 5.22 -9.10 0.04
C GLU A 383 5.88 -7.70 -0.09
N ASN A 384 5.97 -6.94 1.01
CA ASN A 384 6.41 -5.55 0.99
C ASN A 384 7.95 -5.43 1.02
N ALA A 385 8.56 -5.38 -0.17
CA ALA A 385 10.01 -5.41 -0.34
C ALA A 385 10.73 -4.15 0.18
N ALA A 386 10.15 -2.97 0.00
CA ALA A 386 10.71 -1.71 0.51
C ALA A 386 10.76 -1.71 2.05
N LEU A 387 9.70 -2.23 2.70
CA LEU A 387 9.68 -2.41 4.15
C LEU A 387 10.71 -3.47 4.59
N MET A 388 10.73 -4.65 3.96
CA MET A 388 11.70 -5.72 4.24
C MET A 388 13.15 -5.23 4.13
N ALA A 389 13.49 -4.53 3.06
CA ALA A 389 14.82 -3.95 2.87
C ALA A 389 15.15 -2.95 3.98
N THR A 390 14.22 -2.05 4.33
CA THR A 390 14.44 -1.05 5.38
C THR A 390 14.62 -1.69 6.76
N LEU A 391 13.80 -2.70 7.09
CA LEU A 391 13.92 -3.46 8.34
C LEU A 391 15.29 -4.12 8.46
N TYR A 392 15.77 -4.76 7.39
CA TYR A 392 17.09 -5.39 7.39
C TYR A 392 18.24 -4.39 7.44
N LEU A 393 18.12 -3.21 6.81
CA LEU A 393 19.09 -2.13 6.98
C LEU A 393 19.17 -1.68 8.44
N ILE A 394 18.03 -1.46 9.11
CA ILE A 394 18.00 -1.07 10.53
C ILE A 394 18.65 -2.16 11.39
N ARG A 395 18.35 -3.43 11.11
CA ARG A 395 18.94 -4.58 11.84
C ARG A 395 20.45 -4.69 11.63
N ALA A 396 20.94 -4.42 10.42
CA ALA A 396 22.37 -4.43 10.12
C ALA A 396 23.12 -3.37 10.95
N GLU A 397 22.62 -2.13 10.96
CA GLU A 397 23.25 -1.04 11.73
C GLU A 397 23.15 -1.27 13.24
N ALA A 398 22.05 -1.86 13.72
CA ALA A 398 21.90 -2.23 15.12
C ALA A 398 22.91 -3.33 15.53
N TYR A 399 23.10 -4.37 14.71
CA TYR A 399 24.12 -5.39 14.97
C TYR A 399 25.53 -4.81 14.96
N GLU A 400 25.84 -3.92 14.03
CA GLU A 400 27.15 -3.28 13.96
C GLU A 400 27.43 -2.41 15.19
N THR A 401 26.41 -1.69 15.69
CA THR A 401 26.49 -0.93 16.96
C THR A 401 26.83 -1.83 18.15
N LEU A 402 26.42 -3.11 18.12
CA LEU A 402 26.72 -4.10 19.16
C LEU A 402 28.02 -4.88 18.93
N GLY A 403 28.76 -4.61 17.85
CA GLY A 403 29.96 -5.37 17.48
C GLY A 403 29.67 -6.74 16.87
N HIS A 404 28.42 -7.05 16.52
CA HIS A 404 27.99 -8.31 15.91
C HIS A 404 28.20 -8.27 14.38
N THR A 405 29.46 -8.33 13.95
CA THR A 405 29.86 -8.07 12.56
C THR A 405 29.33 -9.09 11.55
N ALA A 406 29.25 -10.37 11.92
CA ALA A 406 28.75 -11.42 11.05
C ALA A 406 27.24 -11.26 10.78
N GLU A 407 26.46 -10.98 11.82
CA GLU A 407 25.02 -10.75 11.75
C GLU A 407 24.70 -9.45 11.00
N ALA A 408 25.51 -8.40 11.18
CA ALA A 408 25.40 -7.17 10.41
C ALA A 408 25.63 -7.42 8.91
N ALA A 409 26.66 -8.19 8.56
CA ALA A 409 26.94 -8.57 7.17
C ALA A 409 25.79 -9.40 6.57
N GLN A 410 25.26 -10.37 7.31
CA GLN A 410 24.12 -11.16 6.87
C GLN A 410 22.87 -10.29 6.65
N ALA A 411 22.55 -9.39 7.56
CA ALA A 411 21.39 -8.50 7.41
C ALA A 411 21.52 -7.56 6.19
N ARG A 412 22.74 -7.13 5.83
CA ARG A 412 22.97 -6.37 4.59
C ARG A 412 22.71 -7.21 3.33
N LEU A 413 23.14 -8.47 3.33
CA LEU A 413 22.84 -9.41 2.25
C LEU A 413 21.34 -9.69 2.16
N ASP A 414 20.66 -9.87 3.29
CA ASP A 414 19.22 -10.06 3.34
C ASP A 414 18.52 -8.82 2.75
N SER A 415 18.88 -7.60 3.18
CA SER A 415 18.33 -6.36 2.62
C SER A 415 18.50 -6.29 1.10
N ALA A 416 19.69 -6.64 0.59
CA ALA A 416 20.02 -6.52 -0.82
C ALA A 416 19.10 -7.34 -1.73
N GLN A 417 18.59 -8.48 -1.25
CA GLN A 417 17.65 -9.33 -2.00
C GLN A 417 16.32 -8.61 -2.30
N TRP A 418 15.93 -7.64 -1.47
CA TRP A 418 14.66 -6.92 -1.60
C TRP A 418 14.84 -5.51 -2.16
N ALA A 419 15.99 -4.89 -1.90
CA ALA A 419 16.14 -3.45 -1.96
C ALA A 419 15.94 -2.87 -3.36
N ARG A 420 16.48 -3.49 -4.43
CA ARG A 420 16.31 -2.94 -5.79
C ARG A 420 14.90 -3.16 -6.34
N TYR A 421 14.24 -4.25 -5.99
CA TYR A 421 12.82 -4.45 -6.32
C TYR A 421 11.93 -3.41 -5.60
N GLY A 422 12.18 -3.17 -4.30
CA GLY A 422 11.42 -2.20 -3.51
C GLY A 422 11.70 -0.73 -3.83
N PHE A 423 12.95 -0.34 -4.11
CA PHE A 423 13.36 1.06 -4.31
C PHE A 423 13.61 1.44 -5.77
N GLY A 424 13.59 0.47 -6.70
CA GLY A 424 13.71 0.69 -8.14
C GLY A 424 15.11 0.97 -8.69
N SER A 425 16.04 1.49 -7.89
CA SER A 425 17.41 1.80 -8.35
C SER A 425 18.47 1.66 -7.26
N ASP A 426 19.70 1.33 -7.65
CA ASP A 426 20.83 1.24 -6.72
C ASP A 426 21.12 2.58 -6.03
N ALA A 427 20.83 3.70 -6.70
CA ALA A 427 20.97 5.02 -6.11
C ALA A 427 19.98 5.22 -4.94
N ALA A 428 18.72 4.83 -5.14
CA ALA A 428 17.70 4.88 -4.08
C ALA A 428 18.01 3.91 -2.93
N VAL A 429 18.52 2.71 -3.24
CA VAL A 429 19.01 1.74 -2.25
C VAL A 429 20.12 2.36 -1.39
N ARG A 430 21.14 2.96 -2.02
CA ARG A 430 22.24 3.62 -1.31
C ARG A 430 21.78 4.81 -0.47
N ALA A 431 20.85 5.61 -0.99
CA ALA A 431 20.27 6.73 -0.26
C ALA A 431 19.57 6.24 1.02
N ARG A 432 18.73 5.21 0.91
CA ARG A 432 18.05 4.63 2.08
C ARG A 432 19.02 4.01 3.08
N ALA A 433 20.05 3.29 2.61
CA ALA A 433 21.09 2.76 3.50
C ALA A 433 21.83 3.88 4.25
N ALA A 434 22.17 4.97 3.56
CA ALA A 434 22.81 6.13 4.18
C ALA A 434 21.91 6.83 5.21
N GLU A 435 20.60 6.96 4.94
CA GLU A 435 19.62 7.49 5.91
C GLU A 435 19.60 6.66 7.20
N VAL A 436 19.59 5.33 7.10
CA VAL A 436 19.57 4.43 8.26
C VAL A 436 20.90 4.47 9.03
N ALA A 437 22.03 4.46 8.32
CA ALA A 437 23.36 4.57 8.93
C ALA A 437 23.53 5.89 9.71
N ALA A 438 22.99 7.00 9.18
CA ALA A 438 23.03 8.30 9.86
C ALA A 438 22.25 8.29 11.20
N LEU A 439 21.21 7.45 11.33
CA LEU A 439 20.51 7.26 12.60
C LEU A 439 21.40 6.55 13.62
N ALA A 440 22.08 5.47 13.21
CA ALA A 440 23.02 4.77 14.08
C ALA A 440 24.17 5.69 14.56
N ASP A 441 24.68 6.55 13.67
CA ASP A 441 25.68 7.57 14.00
C ASP A 441 25.21 8.59 15.03
N ALA A 442 23.93 8.98 14.98
CA ALA A 442 23.35 9.84 15.99
C ALA A 442 23.33 9.12 17.36
N GLY A 443 22.89 7.86 17.39
CA GLY A 443 22.83 7.07 18.62
C GLY A 443 24.20 6.80 19.24
N ALA A 444 25.20 6.47 18.43
CA ALA A 444 26.57 6.20 18.88
C ALA A 444 27.26 7.43 19.48
N ARG A 445 26.82 8.66 19.16
CA ARG A 445 27.33 9.90 19.75
C ARG A 445 26.69 10.28 21.08
N MET A 446 25.57 9.64 21.43
CA MET A 446 24.86 9.89 22.70
C MET A 446 25.36 9.01 23.84
N ASN A 447 25.97 7.87 23.50
CA ASN A 447 26.62 6.93 24.41
C ASN A 447 28.14 7.16 24.40
#